data_AF-A0A4T0BL96-F1
#
_entry.id   AF-A0A4T0BL96-F1
#
_cell.length_a   1.000
_cell.length_b   1.000
_cell.length_c   1.000
_cell.angle_alpha   90.00
_cell.angle_beta   90.00
_cell.angle_gamma   90.00
#
_symmetry.space_group_name_H-M   'P 1'
#
loop_
_entity.id
_entity.type
_entity.pdbx_description
1 polymer ?
#
loop_
_entity_poly.entity_id
_entity_poly.type
_entity_poly.pdbx_seq_one_letter_code
_entity_poly.pdbx_strand_id
1 'polypeptide(L)'
;MRTELDDGLILQRQSCPIGVLLIIFEARPEVIANIASLAIKSANAAILKGGKESTESFKIISTVISKALESTKVPNDSIQLVTTRDAVDPLLQLSQYIDLVIPRGSNELVRHCQREAHMPVLGHADGLCHYYIHPDAEPEMAASVIVDSKTDYPAACNSLESLLVNEDALKTILPGVASALLAKGVSLRCDPASKAALSETLDKHEAAMLQEAGESDFDTEFLDLILAIKTIPRTENPLDAVDAAVEHINMHGSHHTDAILTSSEETADRFCNGVDSACKFWNCSTRMSDGMRFGFGTEVGISTNKVHARGPVGLEGLCIHEYRIKGSGQGAAMYGSGGRQWKHKKLPL
;
A
#
# COMPACT_ATOMS: atom_id res chain seq x y z
N MET A 1 -24.38 -8.05 6.67
CA MET A 1 -25.27 -8.98 5.93
C MET A 1 -26.30 -9.55 6.90
N ARG A 2 -27.56 -9.68 6.50
CA ARG A 2 -28.61 -10.31 7.32
C ARG A 2 -29.57 -11.11 6.43
N THR A 3 -29.80 -12.38 6.76
CA THR A 3 -30.54 -13.32 5.91
C THR A 3 -31.43 -14.22 6.76
N GLU A 4 -32.69 -14.38 6.39
CA GLU A 4 -33.57 -15.40 6.92
C GLU A 4 -33.36 -16.71 6.14
N LEU A 5 -32.86 -17.73 6.84
CA LEU A 5 -32.55 -19.05 6.28
C LEU A 5 -33.74 -20.00 6.34
N ASP A 6 -34.53 -19.95 7.41
CA ASP A 6 -35.80 -20.67 7.63
C ASP A 6 -36.68 -19.80 8.56
N ASP A 7 -37.94 -20.16 8.76
CA ASP A 7 -38.82 -19.56 9.76
C ASP A 7 -38.12 -19.50 11.13
N GLY A 8 -37.82 -18.27 11.58
CA GLY A 8 -37.15 -18.01 12.86
C GLY A 8 -35.66 -18.33 12.90
N LEU A 9 -35.04 -18.69 11.76
CA LEU A 9 -33.60 -18.95 11.64
C LEU A 9 -32.91 -17.82 10.89
N ILE A 10 -32.28 -16.91 11.63
CA ILE A 10 -31.70 -15.67 11.10
C ILE A 10 -30.18 -15.70 11.19
N LEU A 11 -29.52 -15.58 10.03
CA LEU A 11 -28.08 -15.40 9.90
C LEU A 11 -27.73 -13.91 9.84
N GLN A 12 -26.72 -13.49 10.59
CA GLN A 12 -26.17 -12.14 10.56
C GLN A 12 -24.64 -12.20 10.49
N ARG A 13 -24.05 -11.41 9.58
CA ARG A 13 -22.61 -11.13 9.54
C ARG A 13 -22.35 -9.81 10.27
N GLN A 14 -21.46 -9.83 11.25
CA GLN A 14 -21.13 -8.68 12.09
C GLN A 14 -19.62 -8.43 12.03
N SER A 15 -19.20 -7.16 12.05
CA SER A 15 -17.77 -6.83 12.18
C SER A 15 -17.30 -7.08 13.60
N CYS A 16 -16.10 -7.63 13.75
CA CYS A 16 -15.43 -7.88 15.02
C CYS A 16 -13.94 -7.51 14.92
N PRO A 17 -13.27 -7.23 16.05
CA PRO A 17 -11.82 -7.02 16.05
C PRO A 17 -11.09 -8.25 15.53
N ILE A 18 -9.87 -8.05 15.05
CA ILE A 18 -8.93 -9.13 14.77
C ILE A 18 -8.57 -9.86 16.08
N GLY A 19 -8.31 -9.11 17.15
CA GLY A 19 -7.90 -9.61 18.45
C GLY A 19 -6.72 -8.83 19.00
N VAL A 20 -5.53 -9.43 18.97
CA VAL A 20 -4.28 -8.84 19.46
C VAL A 20 -3.33 -8.54 18.30
N LEU A 21 -2.94 -7.27 18.19
CA LEU A 21 -2.02 -6.77 17.18
C LEU A 21 -0.61 -6.68 17.77
N LEU A 22 0.39 -7.21 17.08
CA LEU A 22 1.80 -6.95 17.34
C LEU A 22 2.30 -5.92 16.34
N ILE A 23 2.76 -4.78 16.82
CA ILE A 23 3.31 -3.74 15.97
C ILE A 23 4.80 -3.63 16.25
N ILE A 24 5.61 -3.85 15.22
CA ILE A 24 7.05 -3.73 15.31
C ILE A 24 7.46 -2.54 14.46
N PHE A 25 8.12 -1.54 15.04
CA PHE A 25 8.46 -0.33 14.31
C PHE A 25 9.82 0.24 14.67
N GLU A 26 10.45 0.88 13.70
CA GLU A 26 11.73 1.59 13.86
C GLU A 26 11.49 3.04 14.33
N ALA A 27 12.45 3.95 14.13
CA ALA A 27 12.52 5.29 14.72
C ALA A 27 11.38 6.27 14.30
N ARG A 28 10.15 6.01 14.75
CA ARG A 28 8.93 6.79 14.47
C ARG A 28 8.02 6.89 15.71
N PRO A 29 8.34 7.75 16.70
CA PRO A 29 7.57 7.93 17.95
C PRO A 29 6.10 8.28 17.77
N GLU A 30 5.77 9.05 16.74
CA GLU A 30 4.41 9.47 16.41
C GLU A 30 3.46 8.30 16.11
N VAL A 31 4.00 7.18 15.61
CA VAL A 31 3.23 6.00 15.19
C VAL A 31 2.51 5.34 16.38
N ILE A 32 3.04 5.45 17.60
CA ILE A 32 2.40 4.87 18.79
C ILE A 32 1.00 5.45 19.04
N ALA A 33 0.86 6.77 18.95
CA ALA A 33 -0.41 7.43 19.20
C ALA A 33 -1.46 7.04 18.15
N ASN A 34 -1.04 6.98 16.88
CA ASN A 34 -1.90 6.56 15.76
C ASN A 34 -2.39 5.13 15.95
N ILE A 35 -1.47 4.20 16.21
CA ILE A 35 -1.83 2.78 16.32
C ILE A 35 -2.62 2.50 17.59
N ALA A 36 -2.27 3.12 18.72
CA ALA A 36 -3.09 2.99 19.93
C ALA A 36 -4.52 3.47 19.70
N SER A 37 -4.69 4.61 19.03
CA SER A 37 -6.02 5.15 18.70
C SER A 37 -6.81 4.21 17.80
N LEU A 38 -6.17 3.66 16.76
CA LEU A 38 -6.80 2.70 15.85
C LEU A 38 -7.15 1.38 16.55
N ALA A 39 -6.24 0.82 17.34
CA ALA A 39 -6.45 -0.42 18.08
C ALA A 39 -7.62 -0.28 19.06
N ILE A 40 -7.62 0.76 19.90
CA ILE A 40 -8.73 1.03 20.84
C ILE A 40 -10.05 1.21 20.08
N LYS A 41 -10.06 2.00 19.00
CA LYS A 41 -11.28 2.27 18.24
C LYS A 41 -11.82 1.05 17.50
N SER A 42 -10.95 0.14 17.09
CA SER A 42 -11.31 -1.13 16.45
C SER A 42 -11.53 -2.28 17.45
N ALA A 43 -11.44 -1.99 18.76
CA ALA A 43 -11.55 -2.96 19.85
C ALA A 43 -10.48 -4.07 19.82
N ASN A 44 -9.31 -3.78 19.27
CA ASN A 44 -8.14 -4.63 19.34
C ASN A 44 -7.23 -4.25 20.52
N ALA A 45 -6.53 -5.23 21.08
CA ALA A 45 -5.36 -4.97 21.92
C ALA A 45 -4.13 -4.77 21.02
N ALA A 46 -3.13 -4.02 21.51
CA ALA A 46 -1.88 -3.79 20.79
C ALA A 46 -0.66 -3.99 21.68
N ILE A 47 0.29 -4.77 21.18
CA ILE A 47 1.64 -4.93 21.72
C ILE A 47 2.58 -4.14 20.82
N LEU A 48 3.23 -3.14 21.39
CA LEU A 48 4.08 -2.20 20.68
C LEU A 48 5.55 -2.52 20.96
N LYS A 49 6.30 -2.83 19.91
CA LYS A 49 7.74 -3.08 19.98
C LYS A 49 8.48 -2.08 19.10
N GLY A 50 8.99 -1.04 19.74
CA GLY A 50 9.78 -0.01 19.07
C GLY A 50 11.27 -0.33 18.99
N GLY A 51 11.97 0.34 18.07
CA GLY A 51 13.43 0.36 17.98
C GLY A 51 14.08 1.08 19.17
N LYS A 52 15.32 0.71 19.51
CA LYS A 52 16.04 1.26 20.67
C LYS A 52 16.21 2.80 20.60
N GLU A 53 16.32 3.33 19.39
CA GLU A 53 16.61 4.75 19.08
C GLU A 53 15.57 5.71 19.68
N SER A 54 14.32 5.26 19.89
CA SER A 54 13.22 6.12 20.33
C SER A 54 12.59 5.66 21.66
N THR A 55 13.30 4.84 22.44
CA THR A 55 12.81 4.21 23.68
C THR A 55 12.22 5.21 24.68
N GLU A 56 12.93 6.32 24.95
CA GLU A 56 12.48 7.30 25.96
C GLU A 56 11.22 8.05 25.49
N SER A 57 11.13 8.39 24.20
CA SER A 57 9.92 8.95 23.61
C SER A 57 8.74 7.98 23.72
N PHE A 58 8.95 6.70 23.43
CA PHE A 58 7.92 5.68 23.52
C PHE A 58 7.39 5.51 24.95
N LYS A 59 8.27 5.51 25.95
CA LYS A 59 7.87 5.43 27.37
C LYS A 59 6.97 6.59 27.79
N ILE A 60 7.33 7.81 27.39
CA ILE A 60 6.55 9.01 27.72
C ILE A 60 5.17 8.93 27.06
N ILE A 61 5.11 8.62 25.75
CA ILE A 61 3.84 8.51 25.02
C ILE A 61 2.96 7.39 25.62
N SER A 62 3.54 6.23 25.92
CA SER A 62 2.85 5.11 26.56
C SER A 62 2.30 5.48 27.94
N THR A 63 3.03 6.29 28.71
CA THR A 63 2.57 6.78 30.03
C THR A 63 1.36 7.70 29.87
N VAL A 64 1.37 8.59 28.87
CA VAL A 64 0.23 9.47 28.58
C VAL A 64 -1.00 8.66 28.15
N ILE A 65 -0.82 7.67 27.28
CA ILE A 65 -1.90 6.77 26.86
C ILE A 65 -2.47 6.01 28.06
N SER A 66 -1.61 5.40 28.87
CA SER A 66 -2.00 4.67 30.07
C SER A 66 -2.83 5.54 31.02
N LYS A 67 -2.35 6.77 31.31
CA LYS A 67 -3.09 7.74 32.15
C LYS A 67 -4.44 8.14 31.56
N ALA A 68 -4.56 8.24 30.23
CA ALA A 68 -5.84 8.52 29.59
C ALA A 68 -6.82 7.35 29.77
N LEU A 69 -6.34 6.11 29.63
CA LEU A 69 -7.16 4.90 29.77
C LEU A 69 -7.70 4.67 31.18
N GLU A 70 -6.98 5.10 32.23
CA GLU A 70 -7.43 5.03 33.64
C GLU A 70 -8.81 5.65 33.88
N SER A 71 -9.16 6.67 33.09
CA SER A 71 -10.46 7.36 33.18
C SER A 71 -11.60 6.65 32.43
N THR A 72 -11.33 5.50 31.81
CA THR A 72 -12.25 4.80 30.89
C THR A 72 -12.53 3.36 31.36
N LYS A 73 -13.38 2.65 30.60
CA LYS A 73 -13.63 1.21 30.80
C LYS A 73 -12.67 0.31 30.03
N VAL A 74 -11.80 0.88 29.20
CA VAL A 74 -10.83 0.11 28.42
C VAL A 74 -9.71 -0.32 29.37
N PRO A 75 -9.39 -1.63 29.48
CA PRO A 75 -8.31 -2.09 30.34
C PRO A 75 -6.98 -1.44 29.95
N ASN A 76 -6.17 -1.03 30.93
CA ASN A 76 -4.89 -0.38 30.67
C ASN A 76 -3.96 -1.27 29.84
N ASP A 77 -3.95 -2.57 30.15
CA ASP A 77 -3.16 -3.61 29.47
C ASP A 77 -3.62 -3.88 28.01
N SER A 78 -4.63 -3.16 27.50
CA SER A 78 -5.02 -3.22 26.09
C SER A 78 -3.92 -2.64 25.19
N ILE A 79 -3.08 -1.73 25.70
CA ILE A 79 -1.94 -1.15 24.97
C ILE A 79 -0.67 -1.40 25.78
N GLN A 80 0.21 -2.25 25.27
CA GLN A 80 1.43 -2.65 25.99
C GLN A 80 2.67 -2.22 25.21
N LEU A 81 3.68 -1.70 25.91
CA LEU A 81 4.98 -1.36 25.33
C LEU A 81 6.05 -2.37 25.77
N VAL A 82 6.67 -3.03 24.80
CA VAL A 82 7.79 -3.94 25.02
C VAL A 82 9.10 -3.15 24.93
N THR A 83 9.80 -3.04 26.07
CA THR A 83 11.06 -2.28 26.18
C THR A 83 12.32 -3.15 26.09
N THR A 84 12.17 -4.48 26.18
CA THR A 84 13.28 -5.43 26.04
C THR A 84 13.87 -5.40 24.63
N ARG A 85 15.21 -5.39 24.50
CA ARG A 85 15.91 -5.22 23.22
C ARG A 85 15.64 -6.39 22.25
N ASP A 86 15.82 -7.62 22.72
CA ASP A 86 15.81 -8.84 21.91
C ASP A 86 14.48 -9.59 22.02
N ALA A 87 13.38 -8.86 21.81
CA ALA A 87 12.03 -9.39 21.98
C ALA A 87 11.30 -9.70 20.67
N VAL A 88 11.84 -9.28 19.51
CA VAL A 88 11.15 -9.45 18.22
C VAL A 88 10.91 -10.94 17.92
N ASP A 89 11.97 -11.75 17.84
CA ASP A 89 11.82 -13.17 17.45
C ASP A 89 10.93 -13.95 18.42
N PRO A 90 11.09 -13.85 19.76
CA PRO A 90 10.16 -14.51 20.68
C PRO A 90 8.69 -14.10 20.47
N LEU A 91 8.42 -12.81 20.21
CA LEU A 91 7.05 -12.33 19.96
C LEU A 91 6.46 -12.91 18.69
N LEU A 92 7.25 -13.05 17.62
CA LEU A 92 6.83 -13.64 16.35
C LEU A 92 6.42 -15.12 16.46
N GLN A 93 6.80 -15.80 17.54
CA GLN A 93 6.44 -17.19 17.82
C GLN A 93 5.13 -17.35 18.61
N LEU A 94 4.55 -16.26 19.14
CA LEU A 94 3.40 -16.29 20.04
C LEU A 94 2.04 -16.24 19.32
N SER A 95 1.87 -17.00 18.24
CA SER A 95 0.62 -17.02 17.46
C SER A 95 -0.61 -17.52 18.23
N GLN A 96 -0.42 -18.16 19.40
CA GLN A 96 -1.50 -18.50 20.32
C GLN A 96 -2.12 -17.27 21.02
N TYR A 97 -1.42 -16.13 21.03
CA TYR A 97 -1.82 -14.89 21.72
C TYR A 97 -1.88 -13.68 20.79
N ILE A 98 -1.22 -13.74 19.63
CA ILE A 98 -1.07 -12.62 18.69
C ILE A 98 -1.66 -13.04 17.36
N ASP A 99 -2.66 -12.29 16.90
CA ASP A 99 -3.47 -12.63 15.73
C ASP A 99 -2.94 -11.99 14.44
N LEU A 100 -2.21 -10.88 14.54
CA LEU A 100 -1.64 -10.16 13.40
C LEU A 100 -0.37 -9.41 13.78
N VAL A 101 0.67 -9.51 12.96
CA VAL A 101 1.86 -8.64 13.08
C VAL A 101 1.90 -7.60 11.97
N ILE A 102 2.26 -6.35 12.33
CA ILE A 102 2.38 -5.21 11.43
C ILE A 102 3.78 -4.59 11.60
N PRO A 103 4.76 -4.96 10.75
CA PRO A 103 6.06 -4.32 10.74
C PRO A 103 6.01 -2.95 10.03
N ARG A 104 6.66 -1.94 10.63
CA ARG A 104 6.81 -0.58 10.07
C ARG A 104 8.27 -0.14 10.19
N GLY A 105 9.05 -0.32 9.14
CA GLY A 105 10.45 0.03 9.12
C GLY A 105 11.09 -0.33 7.78
N SER A 106 12.36 -0.66 7.82
CA SER A 106 13.13 -1.15 6.68
C SER A 106 12.54 -2.40 6.00
N ASN A 107 12.84 -2.55 4.71
CA ASN A 107 12.47 -3.73 3.91
C ASN A 107 13.01 -5.02 4.56
N GLU A 108 14.21 -4.96 5.17
CA GLU A 108 14.80 -6.08 5.90
C GLU A 108 13.96 -6.50 7.11
N LEU A 109 13.48 -5.55 7.93
CA LEU A 109 12.61 -5.83 9.06
C LEU A 109 11.30 -6.49 8.61
N VAL A 110 10.68 -5.96 7.55
CA VAL A 110 9.42 -6.52 7.04
C VAL A 110 9.63 -7.94 6.52
N ARG A 111 10.66 -8.17 5.71
CA ARG A 111 11.02 -9.50 5.20
C ARG A 111 11.36 -10.47 6.33
N HIS A 112 12.03 -10.01 7.38
CA HIS A 112 12.28 -10.81 8.58
C HIS A 112 10.98 -11.25 9.24
N CYS A 113 10.05 -10.31 9.50
CA CYS A 113 8.75 -10.65 10.07
C CYS A 113 7.97 -11.62 9.18
N GLN A 114 7.97 -11.41 7.85
CA GLN A 114 7.29 -12.30 6.90
C GLN A 114 7.83 -13.73 6.91
N ARG A 115 9.14 -13.92 7.14
CA ARG A 115 9.75 -15.26 7.21
C ARG A 115 9.52 -15.95 8.55
N GLU A 116 9.64 -15.20 9.66
CA GLU A 116 9.72 -15.79 11.00
C GLU A 116 8.37 -15.80 11.76
N ALA A 117 7.39 -15.00 11.35
CA ALA A 117 6.10 -14.91 12.03
C ALA A 117 5.28 -16.19 11.90
N HIS A 118 4.76 -16.69 13.03
CA HIS A 118 3.79 -17.79 13.06
C HIS A 118 2.34 -17.33 12.93
N MET A 119 2.11 -16.02 12.89
CA MET A 119 0.83 -15.37 12.63
C MET A 119 0.89 -14.61 11.29
N PRO A 120 -0.26 -14.24 10.70
CA PRO A 120 -0.28 -13.40 9.49
C PRO A 120 0.52 -12.10 9.66
N VAL A 121 1.19 -11.68 8.59
CA VAL A 121 1.92 -10.40 8.52
C VAL A 121 1.20 -9.46 7.56
N LEU A 122 0.88 -8.25 8.02
CA LEU A 122 0.32 -7.18 7.20
C LEU A 122 1.36 -6.08 7.01
N GLY A 123 1.70 -5.82 5.76
CA GLY A 123 2.63 -4.76 5.38
C GLY A 123 2.97 -4.82 3.90
N HIS A 124 4.06 -4.17 3.52
CA HIS A 124 4.71 -4.27 2.21
C HIS A 124 6.23 -4.32 2.43
N ALA A 125 6.92 -5.14 1.64
CA ALA A 125 8.38 -5.28 1.76
C ALA A 125 9.13 -4.30 0.88
N ASP A 126 8.53 -3.81 -0.21
CA ASP A 126 9.19 -2.95 -1.21
C ASP A 126 8.17 -1.94 -1.79
N GLY A 127 8.66 -0.80 -2.24
CA GLY A 127 7.89 0.34 -2.76
C GLY A 127 8.24 0.74 -4.19
N LEU A 128 8.48 -0.24 -5.06
CA LEU A 128 8.85 -0.03 -6.46
C LEU A 128 7.62 0.40 -7.30
N CYS A 129 7.37 1.71 -7.30
CA CYS A 129 6.21 2.33 -7.94
C CYS A 129 6.53 2.81 -9.36
N HIS A 130 5.58 2.66 -10.27
CA HIS A 130 5.69 3.06 -11.67
C HIS A 130 4.74 4.20 -12.04
N TYR A 131 5.13 4.96 -13.05
CA TYR A 131 4.25 5.87 -13.75
C TYR A 131 4.35 5.63 -15.25
N TYR A 132 3.23 5.49 -15.95
CA TYR A 132 3.18 5.41 -17.40
C TYR A 132 2.71 6.72 -18.03
N ILE A 133 3.51 7.28 -18.95
CA ILE A 133 3.14 8.43 -19.77
C ILE A 133 2.63 7.95 -21.13
N HIS A 134 1.33 8.13 -21.36
CA HIS A 134 0.72 7.91 -22.67
C HIS A 134 0.93 9.14 -23.59
N PRO A 135 0.98 8.99 -24.93
CA PRO A 135 1.25 10.10 -25.85
C PRO A 135 0.22 11.23 -25.86
N ASP A 136 -0.99 10.99 -25.34
CA ASP A 136 -2.06 11.98 -25.25
C ASP A 136 -2.09 12.72 -23.90
N ALA A 137 -1.11 12.49 -23.03
CA ALA A 137 -1.00 13.18 -21.76
C ALA A 137 -0.72 14.67 -21.97
N GLU A 138 -1.29 15.52 -21.11
CA GLU A 138 -1.03 16.95 -21.13
C GLU A 138 0.40 17.21 -20.59
N PRO A 139 1.29 17.87 -21.37
CA PRO A 139 2.71 17.99 -21.02
C PRO A 139 3.01 18.70 -19.69
N GLU A 140 2.29 19.78 -19.35
CA GLU A 140 2.55 20.54 -18.12
C GLU A 140 2.13 19.75 -16.86
N MET A 141 0.99 19.08 -16.92
CA MET A 141 0.51 18.14 -15.92
C MET A 141 1.49 16.98 -15.76
N ALA A 142 1.99 16.40 -16.87
CA ALA A 142 2.97 15.34 -16.81
C ALA A 142 4.24 15.78 -16.05
N ALA A 143 4.80 16.95 -16.36
CA ALA A 143 5.99 17.45 -15.67
C ALA A 143 5.72 17.66 -14.17
N SER A 144 4.62 18.33 -13.81
CA SER A 144 4.29 18.61 -12.40
C SER A 144 4.01 17.35 -11.58
N VAL A 145 3.20 16.43 -12.11
CA VAL A 145 2.82 15.19 -11.41
C VAL A 145 4.00 14.24 -11.23
N ILE A 146 4.84 14.07 -12.25
CA ILE A 146 6.02 13.20 -12.17
C ILE A 146 7.06 13.76 -11.19
N VAL A 147 7.30 15.08 -11.22
CA VAL A 147 8.20 15.74 -10.27
C VAL A 147 7.71 15.56 -8.83
N ASP A 148 6.41 15.76 -8.57
CA ASP A 148 5.84 15.54 -7.23
C ASP A 148 6.00 14.07 -6.79
N SER A 149 5.69 13.13 -7.69
CA SER A 149 5.77 11.69 -7.43
C SER A 149 7.17 11.22 -7.02
N LYS A 150 8.24 11.86 -7.54
CA LYS A 150 9.64 11.53 -7.20
C LYS A 150 10.21 12.38 -6.06
N THR A 151 9.87 13.67 -5.99
CA THR A 151 10.65 14.66 -5.21
C THR A 151 9.98 15.15 -3.93
N ASP A 152 8.67 14.91 -3.71
CA ASP A 152 7.99 15.28 -2.46
C ASP A 152 8.66 14.64 -1.24
N TYR A 153 8.90 13.34 -1.30
CA TYR A 153 9.64 12.61 -0.27
C TYR A 153 10.30 11.34 -0.85
N PRO A 154 11.52 11.44 -1.42
CA PRO A 154 12.15 10.35 -2.18
C PRO A 154 12.30 9.02 -1.42
N ALA A 155 12.44 9.07 -0.09
CA ALA A 155 12.56 7.88 0.76
C ALA A 155 11.22 7.24 1.17
N ALA A 156 10.08 7.72 0.64
CA ALA A 156 8.79 7.09 0.86
C ALA A 156 8.58 5.89 -0.07
N CYS A 157 7.93 4.84 0.44
CA CYS A 157 7.62 3.61 -0.31
C CYS A 157 6.60 3.76 -1.45
N ASN A 158 5.99 4.93 -1.60
CA ASN A 158 5.07 5.23 -2.70
C ASN A 158 5.65 6.30 -3.64
N SER A 159 6.95 6.61 -3.51
CA SER A 159 7.65 7.49 -4.43
C SER A 159 7.90 6.77 -5.75
N LEU A 160 7.85 7.53 -6.84
CA LEU A 160 8.11 7.01 -8.18
C LEU A 160 9.55 6.51 -8.30
N GLU A 161 9.75 5.28 -8.77
CA GLU A 161 11.08 4.69 -9.01
C GLU A 161 11.35 4.40 -10.49
N SER A 162 10.30 4.06 -11.25
CA SER A 162 10.40 3.74 -12.68
C SER A 162 9.37 4.52 -13.50
N LEU A 163 9.84 5.33 -14.45
CA LEU A 163 9.03 6.06 -15.41
C LEU A 163 8.96 5.30 -16.74
N LEU A 164 7.78 4.83 -17.09
CA LEU A 164 7.48 4.19 -18.36
C LEU A 164 6.96 5.25 -19.32
N VAL A 165 7.56 5.35 -20.51
CA VAL A 165 7.22 6.39 -21.48
C VAL A 165 6.91 5.73 -22.81
N ASN A 166 5.73 5.99 -23.36
CA ASN A 166 5.43 5.55 -24.72
C ASN A 166 6.41 6.19 -25.72
N GLU A 167 6.87 5.42 -26.70
CA GLU A 167 7.82 5.87 -27.74
C GLU A 167 7.40 7.18 -28.43
N ASP A 168 6.10 7.37 -28.67
CA ASP A 168 5.57 8.58 -29.33
C ASP A 168 5.58 9.82 -28.42
N ALA A 169 5.80 9.63 -27.10
CA ALA A 169 5.93 10.70 -26.11
C ALA A 169 7.40 11.15 -25.89
N LEU A 170 8.39 10.42 -26.44
CA LEU A 170 9.81 10.65 -26.16
C LEU A 170 10.33 12.03 -26.59
N LYS A 171 9.78 12.60 -27.67
CA LYS A 171 10.20 13.90 -28.20
C LYS A 171 9.23 15.04 -27.92
N THR A 172 8.05 14.72 -27.39
CA THR A 172 6.94 15.67 -27.22
C THR A 172 6.68 16.01 -25.75
N ILE A 173 6.72 15.01 -24.87
CA ILE A 173 6.37 15.16 -23.44
C ILE A 173 7.61 14.95 -22.57
N LEU A 174 8.38 13.88 -22.83
CA LEU A 174 9.52 13.49 -22.00
C LEU A 174 10.58 14.60 -21.81
N PRO A 175 10.94 15.43 -22.82
CA PRO A 175 11.97 16.45 -22.62
C PRO A 175 11.62 17.46 -21.52
N GLY A 176 10.36 17.91 -21.46
CA GLY A 176 9.89 18.83 -20.42
C GLY A 176 9.90 18.19 -19.03
N VAL A 177 9.48 16.92 -18.94
CA VAL A 177 9.53 16.13 -17.69
C VAL A 177 10.98 15.95 -17.22
N ALA A 178 11.89 15.58 -18.13
CA ALA A 178 13.29 15.33 -17.82
C ALA A 178 14.02 16.59 -17.34
N SER A 179 13.85 17.73 -18.04
CA SER A 179 14.44 19.01 -17.61
C SER A 179 13.92 19.42 -16.22
N ALA A 180 12.62 19.26 -15.95
CA ALA A 180 12.03 19.56 -14.65
C ALA A 180 12.59 18.67 -13.52
N LEU A 181 12.83 17.38 -13.79
CA LEU A 181 13.44 16.44 -12.84
C LEU A 181 14.93 16.75 -12.60
N LEU A 182 15.70 17.02 -13.66
CA LEU A 182 17.12 17.39 -13.57
C LEU A 182 17.30 18.69 -12.77
N ALA A 183 16.41 19.67 -12.96
CA ALA A 183 16.41 20.91 -12.18
C ALA A 183 16.17 20.69 -10.68
N LYS A 184 15.57 19.56 -10.29
CA LYS A 184 15.40 19.13 -8.89
C LYS A 184 16.54 18.23 -8.38
N GLY A 185 17.56 17.99 -9.20
CA GLY A 185 18.71 17.16 -8.85
C GLY A 185 18.46 15.65 -9.00
N VAL A 186 17.41 15.24 -9.73
CA VAL A 186 17.14 13.83 -9.98
C VAL A 186 18.12 13.27 -11.00
N SER A 187 18.77 12.17 -10.64
CA SER A 187 19.62 11.37 -11.52
C SER A 187 18.77 10.48 -12.43
N LEU A 188 18.73 10.78 -13.73
CA LEU A 188 17.94 10.02 -14.72
C LEU A 188 18.76 8.87 -15.32
N ARG A 189 18.33 7.63 -15.07
CA ARG A 189 18.87 6.42 -15.70
C ARG A 189 17.98 6.03 -16.86
N CYS A 190 18.47 6.22 -18.08
CA CYS A 190 17.68 6.12 -19.30
C CYS A 190 18.02 4.85 -20.08
N ASP A 191 17.02 4.15 -20.58
CA ASP A 191 17.22 3.13 -21.60
C ASP A 191 17.76 3.75 -22.93
N PRO A 192 18.25 2.94 -23.89
CA PRO A 192 18.88 3.49 -25.09
C PRO A 192 17.99 4.45 -25.89
N ALA A 193 16.68 4.17 -26.00
CA ALA A 193 15.75 4.97 -26.79
C ALA A 193 15.44 6.32 -26.12
N SER A 194 15.13 6.32 -24.82
CA SER A 194 14.89 7.54 -24.05
C SER A 194 16.16 8.40 -23.94
N LYS A 195 17.33 7.78 -23.75
CA LYS A 195 18.62 8.50 -23.73
C LYS A 195 18.91 9.18 -25.06
N ALA A 196 18.70 8.48 -26.18
CA ALA A 196 18.92 9.05 -27.51
C ALA A 196 17.97 10.24 -27.78
N ALA A 197 16.68 10.08 -27.48
CA ALA A 197 15.69 11.14 -27.66
C ALA A 197 16.03 12.38 -26.80
N LEU A 198 16.32 12.18 -25.51
CA LEU A 198 16.67 13.27 -24.60
C LEU A 198 17.98 13.97 -24.97
N SER A 199 18.98 13.22 -25.46
CA SER A 199 20.25 13.80 -25.91
C SER A 199 20.10 14.71 -27.14
N GLU A 200 19.08 14.47 -27.98
CA GLU A 200 18.76 15.32 -29.13
C GLU A 200 17.96 16.58 -28.74
N THR A 201 17.12 16.49 -27.70
CA THR A 201 16.15 17.54 -27.36
C THR A 201 16.57 18.44 -26.20
N LEU A 202 17.32 17.91 -25.22
CA LEU A 202 17.78 18.69 -24.07
C LEU A 202 18.98 19.55 -24.42
N ASP A 203 19.26 20.56 -23.60
CA ASP A 203 20.50 21.31 -23.75
C ASP A 203 21.74 20.44 -23.44
N LYS A 204 22.91 20.86 -23.93
CA LYS A 204 24.14 20.07 -23.83
C LYS A 204 24.57 19.76 -22.39
N HIS A 205 24.24 20.64 -21.44
CA HIS A 205 24.60 20.46 -20.04
C HIS A 205 23.66 19.46 -19.36
N GLU A 206 22.36 19.57 -19.59
CA GLU A 206 21.37 18.58 -19.13
C GLU A 206 21.61 17.19 -19.74
N ALA A 207 21.84 17.12 -21.05
CA ALA A 207 22.10 15.86 -21.76
C ALA A 207 23.36 15.15 -21.23
N ALA A 208 24.36 15.89 -20.75
CA ALA A 208 25.58 15.32 -20.16
C ALA A 208 25.36 14.67 -18.79
N MET A 209 24.22 14.93 -18.13
CA MET A 209 23.86 14.32 -16.84
C MET A 209 23.12 13.00 -16.98
N LEU A 210 22.66 12.65 -18.18
CA LEU A 210 21.90 11.42 -18.44
C LEU A 210 22.79 10.18 -18.25
N GLN A 211 22.31 9.21 -17.49
CA GLN A 211 22.97 7.94 -17.26
C GLN A 211 22.29 6.82 -18.05
N GLU A 212 23.00 5.71 -18.27
CA GLU A 212 22.42 4.51 -18.87
C GLU A 212 21.74 3.69 -17.79
N ALA A 213 20.52 3.23 -18.08
CA ALA A 213 19.85 2.24 -17.24
C ALA A 213 20.39 0.83 -17.53
N GLY A 214 20.68 0.08 -16.48
CA GLY A 214 20.84 -1.38 -16.54
C GLY A 214 19.54 -2.11 -16.28
N GLU A 215 19.47 -3.40 -16.62
CA GLU A 215 18.25 -4.22 -16.38
C GLU A 215 17.82 -4.21 -14.90
N SER A 216 18.78 -4.27 -13.97
CA SER A 216 18.49 -4.24 -12.53
C SER A 216 17.88 -2.93 -12.04
N ASP A 217 18.02 -1.83 -12.78
CA ASP A 217 17.44 -0.54 -12.37
C ASP A 217 15.92 -0.59 -12.35
N PHE A 218 15.31 -1.41 -13.22
CA PHE A 218 13.86 -1.58 -13.28
C PHE A 218 13.30 -2.47 -12.16
N ASP A 219 14.18 -3.14 -11.39
CA ASP A 219 13.83 -3.95 -10.21
C ASP A 219 14.32 -3.32 -8.90
N THR A 220 14.84 -2.08 -8.93
CA THR A 220 15.51 -1.44 -7.76
C THR A 220 14.68 -0.29 -7.20
N GLU A 221 14.29 -0.41 -5.92
CA GLU A 221 13.76 0.71 -5.15
C GLU A 221 14.93 1.59 -4.68
N PHE A 222 15.07 2.79 -5.26
CA PHE A 222 16.23 3.65 -5.00
C PHE A 222 16.14 4.40 -3.67
N LEU A 223 14.92 4.80 -3.25
CA LEU A 223 14.68 5.62 -2.06
C LEU A 223 15.46 6.94 -2.03
N ASP A 224 15.83 7.45 -3.20
CA ASP A 224 16.65 8.65 -3.41
C ASP A 224 16.19 9.41 -4.67
N LEU A 225 16.84 10.53 -4.97
CA LEU A 225 16.67 11.31 -6.20
C LEU A 225 17.28 10.59 -7.41
N ILE A 226 16.87 9.35 -7.65
CA ILE A 226 17.21 8.51 -8.80
C ILE A 226 15.90 8.04 -9.42
N LEU A 227 15.82 8.04 -10.75
CA LEU A 227 14.67 7.59 -11.51
C LEU A 227 15.13 6.79 -12.74
N ALA A 228 14.62 5.56 -12.88
CA ALA A 228 14.80 4.77 -14.09
C ALA A 228 13.75 5.16 -15.15
N ILE A 229 14.14 5.27 -16.41
CA ILE A 229 13.26 5.60 -17.53
C ILE A 229 13.31 4.45 -18.55
N LYS A 230 12.14 3.84 -18.77
CA LYS A 230 11.94 2.77 -19.75
C LYS A 230 11.04 3.27 -20.88
N THR A 231 11.45 3.01 -22.11
CA THR A 231 10.61 3.22 -23.29
C THR A 231 9.68 2.03 -23.48
N ILE A 232 8.39 2.30 -23.63
CA ILE A 232 7.37 1.34 -24.08
C ILE A 232 7.21 1.52 -25.59
N PRO A 233 7.51 0.50 -26.42
CA PRO A 233 7.43 0.61 -27.87
C PRO A 233 6.05 1.03 -28.34
N ARG A 234 5.98 1.83 -29.41
CA ARG A 234 4.69 2.11 -30.04
C ARG A 234 4.14 0.85 -30.71
N THR A 235 2.82 0.76 -30.76
CA THR A 235 2.07 -0.32 -31.41
C THR A 235 1.05 0.29 -32.37
N GLU A 236 0.58 -0.49 -33.35
CA GLU A 236 -0.45 0.00 -34.30
C GLU A 236 -1.74 0.40 -33.58
N ASN A 237 -2.10 -0.34 -32.53
CA ASN A 237 -3.18 -0.01 -31.61
C ASN A 237 -2.59 0.61 -30.32
N PRO A 238 -2.85 1.89 -30.00
CA PRO A 238 -2.33 2.54 -28.80
C PRO A 238 -2.62 1.79 -27.50
N LEU A 239 -3.75 1.08 -27.43
CA LEU A 239 -4.12 0.31 -26.25
C LEU A 239 -3.25 -0.93 -26.03
N ASP A 240 -2.57 -1.45 -27.05
CA ASP A 240 -1.64 -2.58 -26.89
C ASP A 240 -0.33 -2.10 -26.24
N ALA A 241 0.08 -0.85 -26.46
CA ALA A 241 1.21 -0.24 -25.74
C ALA A 241 0.87 -0.02 -24.26
N VAL A 242 -0.40 0.26 -23.94
CA VAL A 242 -0.88 0.31 -22.54
C VAL A 242 -0.73 -1.07 -21.90
N ASP A 243 -1.13 -2.13 -22.59
CA ASP A 243 -0.97 -3.50 -22.08
C ASP A 243 0.50 -3.88 -21.85
N ALA A 244 1.42 -3.44 -22.73
CA ALA A 244 2.85 -3.64 -22.54
C ALA A 244 3.39 -2.91 -21.30
N ALA A 245 2.89 -1.69 -21.02
CA ALA A 245 3.21 -0.98 -19.79
C ALA A 245 2.67 -1.72 -18.55
N VAL A 246 1.43 -2.22 -18.62
CA VAL A 246 0.83 -3.05 -17.58
C VAL A 246 1.64 -4.33 -17.33
N GLU A 247 2.09 -5.00 -18.38
CA GLU A 247 2.91 -6.21 -18.28
C GLU A 247 4.24 -5.91 -17.58
N HIS A 248 4.90 -4.81 -17.94
CA HIS A 248 6.12 -4.38 -17.27
C HIS A 248 5.88 -4.13 -15.77
N ILE A 249 4.82 -3.38 -15.42
CA ILE A 249 4.48 -3.08 -14.02
C ILE A 249 4.19 -4.35 -13.23
N ASN A 250 3.40 -5.27 -13.80
CA ASN A 250 3.05 -6.51 -13.12
C ASN A 250 4.25 -7.48 -12.99
N MET A 251 5.26 -7.35 -13.85
CA MET A 251 6.47 -8.17 -13.82
C MET A 251 7.52 -7.64 -12.84
N HIS A 252 7.74 -6.32 -12.84
CA HIS A 252 8.84 -5.69 -12.11
C HIS A 252 8.37 -5.02 -10.81
N GLY A 253 7.17 -4.44 -10.78
CA GLY A 253 6.65 -3.65 -9.66
C GLY A 253 6.44 -4.42 -8.37
N SER A 254 6.42 -3.68 -7.26
CA SER A 254 6.14 -4.24 -5.93
C SER A 254 4.64 -4.37 -5.64
N HIS A 255 3.78 -4.09 -6.63
CA HIS A 255 2.32 -4.04 -6.51
C HIS A 255 1.82 -3.02 -5.47
N HIS A 256 2.60 -1.96 -5.21
CA HIS A 256 2.28 -0.91 -4.24
C HIS A 256 1.37 0.15 -4.87
N THR A 257 1.95 1.10 -5.61
CA THR A 257 1.22 2.19 -6.25
C THR A 257 1.74 2.38 -7.66
N ASP A 258 0.85 2.32 -8.65
CA ASP A 258 1.23 2.56 -10.03
C ASP A 258 0.18 3.43 -10.72
N ALA A 259 0.62 4.25 -11.66
CA ALA A 259 -0.21 5.33 -12.19
C ALA A 259 -0.03 5.55 -13.70
N ILE A 260 -1.02 6.18 -14.32
CA ILE A 260 -1.01 6.55 -15.73
C ILE A 260 -1.35 8.04 -15.93
N LEU A 261 -0.63 8.68 -16.85
CA LEU A 261 -0.93 10.01 -17.38
C LEU A 261 -1.53 9.84 -18.78
N THR A 262 -2.78 10.24 -18.94
CA THR A 262 -3.52 10.19 -20.22
C THR A 262 -4.72 11.13 -20.19
N SER A 263 -5.14 11.65 -21.34
CA SER A 263 -6.40 12.41 -21.44
C SER A 263 -7.63 11.52 -21.72
N SER A 264 -7.41 10.24 -22.05
CA SER A 264 -8.47 9.27 -22.37
C SER A 264 -8.89 8.45 -21.15
N GLU A 265 -10.18 8.53 -20.80
CA GLU A 265 -10.79 7.69 -19.75
C GLU A 265 -10.72 6.20 -20.09
N GLU A 266 -10.94 5.83 -21.36
CA GLU A 266 -10.83 4.43 -21.81
C GLU A 266 -9.42 3.87 -21.60
N THR A 267 -8.40 4.68 -21.90
CA THR A 267 -7.00 4.32 -21.71
C THR A 267 -6.67 4.17 -20.23
N ALA A 268 -7.15 5.10 -19.40
CA ALA A 268 -6.99 5.04 -17.95
C ALA A 268 -7.66 3.80 -17.35
N ASP A 269 -8.89 3.51 -17.75
CA ASP A 269 -9.63 2.32 -17.29
C ASP A 269 -8.96 1.02 -17.72
N ARG A 270 -8.44 0.94 -18.96
CA ARG A 270 -7.70 -0.24 -19.41
C ARG A 270 -6.46 -0.47 -18.55
N PHE A 271 -5.67 0.58 -18.32
CA PHE A 271 -4.50 0.52 -17.44
C PHE A 271 -4.88 0.10 -16.01
N CYS A 272 -5.83 0.81 -15.39
CA CYS A 272 -6.24 0.55 -14.02
C CYS A 272 -6.89 -0.83 -13.85
N ASN A 273 -7.54 -1.39 -14.87
CA ASN A 273 -8.07 -2.75 -14.80
C ASN A 273 -6.98 -3.82 -15.01
N GLY A 274 -5.92 -3.52 -15.76
CA GLY A 274 -4.83 -4.45 -16.03
C GLY A 274 -3.74 -4.50 -14.95
N VAL A 275 -3.44 -3.38 -14.30
CA VAL A 275 -2.44 -3.32 -13.22
C VAL A 275 -2.98 -4.04 -11.97
N ASP A 276 -2.16 -4.93 -11.40
CA ASP A 276 -2.45 -5.66 -10.16
C ASP A 276 -1.70 -5.06 -8.96
N SER A 277 -1.93 -3.76 -8.71
CA SER A 277 -1.35 -3.03 -7.58
C SER A 277 -2.39 -2.66 -6.54
N ALA A 278 -1.92 -2.38 -5.32
CA ALA A 278 -2.78 -1.98 -4.22
C ALA A 278 -3.47 -0.63 -4.49
N CYS A 279 -2.74 0.32 -5.08
CA CYS A 279 -3.24 1.62 -5.50
C CYS A 279 -2.97 1.83 -7.00
N LYS A 280 -3.99 2.29 -7.73
CA LYS A 280 -3.95 2.47 -9.19
C LYS A 280 -4.52 3.83 -9.52
N PHE A 281 -3.69 4.71 -10.08
CA PHE A 281 -4.04 6.13 -10.21
C PHE A 281 -4.05 6.62 -11.65
N TRP A 282 -4.87 7.64 -11.90
CA TRP A 282 -4.96 8.33 -13.17
C TRP A 282 -4.72 9.83 -12.94
N ASN A 283 -3.74 10.41 -13.62
CA ASN A 283 -3.42 11.85 -13.62
C ASN A 283 -3.19 12.46 -12.21
N CYS A 284 -2.68 11.68 -11.26
CA CYS A 284 -2.31 12.18 -9.93
C CYS A 284 -1.07 11.47 -9.36
N SER A 285 -0.40 12.16 -8.43
CA SER A 285 0.88 11.68 -7.88
C SER A 285 0.75 10.33 -7.17
N THR A 286 1.75 9.45 -7.31
CA THR A 286 1.82 8.18 -6.56
C THR A 286 1.85 8.41 -5.05
N ARG A 287 2.31 9.60 -4.62
CA ARG A 287 2.30 10.06 -3.23
C ARG A 287 0.89 10.12 -2.64
N MET A 288 -0.16 10.16 -3.46
CA MET A 288 -1.54 10.14 -2.97
C MET A 288 -1.91 8.85 -2.20
N SER A 289 -1.15 7.76 -2.37
CA SER A 289 -1.34 6.50 -1.62
C SER A 289 -0.93 6.66 -0.15
N ASP A 290 -1.81 7.24 0.65
CA ASP A 290 -1.63 7.47 2.09
C ASP A 290 -3.02 7.52 2.77
N GLY A 291 -3.15 6.91 3.94
CA GLY A 291 -4.42 6.80 4.65
C GLY A 291 -5.03 8.14 5.06
N MET A 292 -4.22 9.15 5.38
CA MET A 292 -4.74 10.50 5.63
C MET A 292 -5.25 11.15 4.34
N ARG A 293 -4.49 11.05 3.24
CA ARG A 293 -4.90 11.57 1.92
C ARG A 293 -6.16 10.86 1.39
N PHE A 294 -6.36 9.59 1.72
CA PHE A 294 -7.57 8.82 1.39
C PHE A 294 -8.77 9.10 2.32
N GLY A 295 -8.58 9.92 3.36
CA GLY A 295 -9.66 10.31 4.28
C GLY A 295 -9.94 9.30 5.40
N PHE A 296 -9.03 8.36 5.68
CA PHE A 296 -9.15 7.42 6.81
C PHE A 296 -8.81 8.08 8.16
N GLY A 297 -8.25 9.29 8.13
CA GLY A 297 -7.78 10.05 9.29
C GLY A 297 -6.39 9.61 9.78
N THR A 298 -6.11 8.31 9.78
CA THR A 298 -4.78 7.74 10.00
C THR A 298 -4.71 6.30 9.46
N GLU A 299 -3.52 5.71 9.45
CA GLU A 299 -3.29 4.33 9.00
C GLU A 299 -2.32 3.59 9.93
N VAL A 300 -2.47 2.27 10.01
CA VAL A 300 -1.46 1.39 10.62
C VAL A 300 -0.30 1.07 9.68
N GLY A 301 -0.46 1.34 8.38
CA GLY A 301 0.52 1.15 7.33
C GLY A 301 -0.17 0.90 5.99
N ILE A 302 0.64 0.59 4.97
CA ILE A 302 0.15 0.18 3.65
C ILE A 302 0.38 -1.32 3.51
N SER A 303 -0.53 -2.01 2.82
CA SER A 303 -0.35 -3.44 2.51
C SER A 303 -0.42 -3.73 1.02
N THR A 304 0.53 -4.51 0.53
CA THR A 304 0.49 -5.09 -0.82
C THR A 304 -0.09 -6.51 -0.82
N ASN A 305 -0.53 -7.02 0.33
CA ASN A 305 -1.16 -8.33 0.44
C ASN A 305 -2.45 -8.41 -0.39
N LYS A 306 -2.70 -9.57 -1.01
CA LYS A 306 -3.94 -9.83 -1.75
C LYS A 306 -5.11 -10.25 -0.86
N VAL A 307 -4.85 -10.60 0.40
CA VAL A 307 -5.84 -11.11 1.35
C VAL A 307 -6.04 -10.11 2.49
N HIS A 308 -7.27 -10.02 2.99
CA HIS A 308 -7.72 -9.17 4.10
C HIS A 308 -7.80 -7.67 3.77
N ALA A 309 -6.67 -6.96 3.79
CA ALA A 309 -6.61 -5.52 3.55
C ALA A 309 -5.46 -5.19 2.59
N ARG A 310 -5.72 -4.31 1.62
CA ARG A 310 -4.79 -3.94 0.55
C ARG A 310 -4.85 -2.44 0.30
N GLY A 311 -3.69 -1.80 0.13
CA GLY A 311 -3.54 -0.34 0.11
C GLY A 311 -3.33 0.21 1.53
N PRO A 312 -3.49 1.53 1.73
CA PRO A 312 -3.52 2.13 3.06
C PRO A 312 -4.52 1.42 3.98
N VAL A 313 -4.08 1.06 5.18
CA VAL A 313 -4.86 0.26 6.13
C VAL A 313 -5.31 1.13 7.29
N GLY A 314 -6.56 1.57 7.23
CA GLY A 314 -7.23 2.32 8.30
C GLY A 314 -7.96 1.41 9.29
N LEU A 315 -9.00 1.96 9.94
CA LEU A 315 -9.78 1.25 10.96
C LEU A 315 -10.42 -0.05 10.45
N GLU A 316 -11.01 -0.03 9.24
CA GLU A 316 -11.70 -1.19 8.68
C GLU A 316 -10.77 -2.37 8.44
N GLY A 317 -9.51 -2.11 8.09
CA GLY A 317 -8.49 -3.15 7.92
C GLY A 317 -8.00 -3.76 9.23
N LEU A 318 -8.46 -3.28 10.38
CA LEU A 318 -8.23 -3.90 11.70
C LEU A 318 -9.45 -4.67 12.21
N CYS A 319 -10.46 -4.85 11.36
CA CYS A 319 -11.66 -5.58 11.68
C CYS A 319 -11.82 -6.77 10.72
N ILE A 320 -12.32 -7.88 11.24
CA ILE A 320 -12.79 -9.03 10.46
C ILE A 320 -14.30 -9.18 10.64
N HIS A 321 -14.85 -10.32 10.26
CA HIS A 321 -16.27 -10.59 10.43
C HIS A 321 -16.54 -11.97 11.01
N GLU A 322 -17.58 -12.04 11.83
CA GLU A 322 -18.13 -13.27 12.36
C GLU A 322 -19.58 -13.48 11.89
N TYR A 323 -20.04 -14.72 11.99
CA TYR A 323 -21.41 -15.08 11.66
C TYR A 323 -22.15 -15.51 12.91
N ARG A 324 -23.24 -14.80 13.22
CA ARG A 324 -24.17 -15.16 14.27
C ARG A 324 -25.44 -15.71 13.67
N ILE A 325 -25.86 -16.88 14.14
CA ILE A 325 -27.15 -17.46 13.78
C ILE A 325 -28.07 -17.50 15.00
N LYS A 326 -29.28 -16.97 14.86
CA LYS A 326 -30.34 -17.09 15.85
C LYS A 326 -31.37 -18.06 15.31
N GLY A 327 -31.55 -19.18 16.02
CA GLY A 327 -32.58 -20.17 15.71
C GLY A 327 -33.54 -20.38 16.87
N SER A 328 -34.46 -21.32 16.66
CA SER A 328 -35.49 -21.78 17.59
C SER A 328 -35.59 -23.31 17.60
N GLY A 329 -34.47 -24.02 17.41
CA GLY A 329 -34.38 -25.49 17.45
C GLY A 329 -34.23 -26.19 16.09
N GLN A 330 -33.93 -25.44 15.02
CA GLN A 330 -33.65 -26.02 13.71
C GLN A 330 -32.38 -26.87 13.76
N GLY A 331 -32.49 -28.15 13.42
CA GLY A 331 -31.35 -29.07 13.30
C GLY A 331 -30.95 -29.30 11.85
N ALA A 332 -29.66 -29.53 11.58
CA ALA A 332 -29.17 -29.72 10.21
C ALA A 332 -29.86 -30.88 9.47
N ALA A 333 -30.19 -31.98 10.17
CA ALA A 333 -30.89 -33.13 9.61
C ALA A 333 -32.36 -32.87 9.21
N MET A 334 -32.95 -31.74 9.61
CA MET A 334 -34.28 -31.34 9.16
C MET A 334 -34.27 -30.85 7.71
N TYR A 335 -33.09 -30.56 7.17
CA TYR A 335 -32.88 -30.08 5.81
C TYR A 335 -32.22 -31.19 4.98
N GLY A 336 -32.65 -31.36 3.74
CA GLY A 336 -32.18 -32.45 2.87
C GLY A 336 -33.28 -32.97 1.94
N SER A 337 -33.06 -34.14 1.34
CA SER A 337 -34.05 -34.76 0.43
C SER A 337 -35.35 -35.05 1.17
N GLY A 338 -36.44 -34.39 0.76
CA GLY A 338 -37.75 -34.47 1.41
C GLY A 338 -37.87 -33.69 2.74
N GLY A 339 -36.83 -32.95 3.14
CA GLY A 339 -36.83 -32.12 4.35
C GLY A 339 -37.35 -30.70 4.13
N ARG A 340 -37.17 -29.86 5.16
CA ARG A 340 -37.47 -28.42 5.10
C ARG A 340 -36.64 -27.73 4.00
N GLN A 341 -37.21 -26.68 3.44
CA GLN A 341 -36.59 -25.89 2.38
C GLN A 341 -35.98 -24.61 2.94
N TRP A 342 -34.82 -24.22 2.42
CA TRP A 342 -34.18 -22.95 2.78
C TRP A 342 -34.88 -21.77 2.09
N LYS A 343 -35.02 -20.66 2.82
CA LYS A 343 -35.58 -19.41 2.30
C LYS A 343 -34.54 -18.51 1.62
N HIS A 344 -33.34 -18.41 2.21
CA HIS A 344 -32.28 -17.49 1.80
C HIS A 344 -32.74 -16.05 1.50
N LYS A 345 -33.72 -15.57 2.27
CA LYS A 345 -34.32 -14.26 2.05
C LYS A 345 -33.44 -13.17 2.68
N LYS A 346 -32.90 -12.27 1.87
CA LYS A 346 -32.17 -11.09 2.37
C LYS A 346 -33.10 -10.22 3.20
N LEU A 347 -32.63 -9.81 4.37
CA LEU A 347 -33.32 -8.89 5.26
C LEU A 347 -32.63 -7.51 5.25
N PRO A 348 -33.36 -6.43 5.57
CA PRO A 348 -32.75 -5.14 5.85
C PRO A 348 -31.70 -5.25 6.97
N LEU A 349 -30.62 -4.48 6.82
CA LEU A 349 -29.54 -4.39 7.81
C LEU A 349 -29.96 -3.56 9.02
#